data_AF-A0A4Y9LS86-F1
#
_entry.id   AF-A0A4Y9LS86-F1
#
_cell.length_a   1.000
_cell.length_b   1.000
_cell.length_c   1.000
_cell.angle_alpha   90.00
_cell.angle_beta   90.00
_cell.angle_gamma   90.00
#
_symmetry.space_group_name_H-M   'P 1'
#
loop_
_entity.id
_entity.type
_entity.pdbx_description
1 polymer ?
#
loop_
_entity_poly.entity_id
_entity_poly.type
_entity_poly.pdbx_seq_one_letter_code
_entity_poly.pdbx_strand_id
1 'polypeptide(L)' 'MSTSDHAAGRDQETGTAHAVLRSTADLPAPWVALCGASVGVVQGRWDGPRGLGSDKPCPECRRLAEG' A
#
# COMPACT_ATOMS: atom_id res chain seq x y z
N MET A 1 1.69 -13.02 -15.14
CA MET A 1 1.24 -12.53 -13.82
C MET A 1 2.21 -11.44 -13.41
N SER A 2 1.81 -10.18 -13.56
CA SER A 2 2.63 -9.06 -13.10
C SER A 2 2.62 -9.11 -11.57
N THR A 3 3.75 -9.47 -10.95
CA THR A 3 3.92 -9.26 -9.52
C THR A 3 3.86 -7.75 -9.32
N SER A 4 2.76 -7.22 -8.77
CA SER A 4 2.65 -5.78 -8.64
C SER A 4 3.79 -5.30 -7.73
N ASP A 5 4.49 -4.23 -8.14
CA ASP A 5 5.65 -3.68 -7.44
C ASP A 5 5.30 -2.97 -6.12
N HIS A 6 4.21 -3.38 -5.46
CA HIS A 6 3.61 -2.68 -4.34
C HIS A 6 3.43 -3.58 -3.10
N ALA A 7 3.65 -2.99 -1.93
CA ALA A 7 3.37 -3.51 -0.61
C ALA A 7 2.13 -2.81 -0.02
N ALA A 8 1.41 -3.50 0.86
CA ALA A 8 0.25 -2.95 1.54
C ALA A 8 0.69 -2.19 2.81
N GLY A 9 0.62 -0.86 2.71
CA GLY A 9 0.76 0.06 3.82
C GLY A 9 -0.59 0.35 4.49
N ARG A 10 -0.65 0.45 5.81
CA ARG A 10 -1.80 0.99 6.53
C ARG A 10 -1.43 2.32 7.19
N ASP A 11 -2.31 3.28 7.00
CA ASP A 11 -2.36 4.49 7.81
C ASP A 11 -2.90 4.13 9.20
N GLN A 12 -2.18 4.48 10.26
CA GLN A 12 -2.54 4.10 11.63
C GLN A 12 -3.68 4.95 12.21
N GLU A 13 -3.88 6.17 11.70
CA GLU A 13 -4.89 7.10 12.22
C GLU A 13 -6.27 6.78 11.67
N THR A 14 -6.35 6.46 10.38
CA THR A 14 -7.59 6.23 9.63
C THR A 14 -7.88 4.76 9.37
N GLY A 15 -6.85 3.91 9.48
CA GLY A 15 -6.92 2.49 9.13
C GLY A 15 -6.97 2.22 7.62
N THR A 16 -6.84 3.25 6.79
CA THR A 16 -6.88 3.16 5.32
C THR A 16 -5.67 2.42 4.79
N ALA A 17 -5.86 1.53 3.81
CA ALA A 17 -4.77 0.84 3.14
C ALA A 17 -4.29 1.56 1.87
N HIS A 18 -2.98 1.70 1.76
CA HIS A 18 -2.27 2.43 0.73
C HIS A 18 -1.22 1.55 0.03
N ALA A 19 -0.99 1.80 -1.26
CA ALA A 19 0.04 1.13 -2.04
C ALA A 19 1.38 1.79 -1.74
N VAL A 20 2.31 1.06 -1.14
CA VAL A 20 3.70 1.48 -0.92
C VAL A 20 4.58 0.79 -1.96
N LEU A 21 5.61 1.45 -2.49
CA LEU A 21 6.55 0.79 -3.40
C LEU A 21 7.29 -0.34 -2.67
N ARG A 22 7.28 -1.53 -3.27
CA ARG A 22 7.91 -2.72 -2.69
C ARG A 22 9.41 -2.52 -2.44
N SER A 23 10.09 -1.79 -3.32
CA SER A 23 11.52 -1.42 -3.15
C SER A 23 11.80 -0.58 -1.91
N THR A 24 10.78 0.11 -1.38
CA THR A 24 10.90 0.95 -0.17
C THR A 24 10.37 0.26 1.08
N ALA A 25 9.64 -0.85 0.94
CA ALA A 25 8.91 -1.49 2.04
C ALA A 25 9.82 -2.04 3.16
N ASP A 26 11.09 -2.32 2.86
CA ASP A 26 12.10 -2.78 3.83
C ASP A 26 12.86 -1.63 4.53
N LEU A 27 12.64 -0.38 4.09
CA LEU A 27 13.23 0.81 4.72
C LEU A 27 12.47 1.17 6.00
N PRO A 28 13.09 1.89 6.96
CA PRO A 28 12.38 2.35 8.15
C PRO A 28 11.26 3.34 7.79
N ALA A 29 10.19 3.30 8.59
CA ALA A 29 9.10 4.26 8.51
C ALA A 29 9.58 5.73 8.68
N PRO A 30 8.83 6.72 8.16
CA PRO A 30 7.57 6.58 7.42
C PRO A 30 7.77 6.22 5.94
N TRP A 31 6.83 5.46 5.38
CA TRP A 31 6.77 5.22 3.94
C TRP A 31 5.84 6.22 3.25
N VAL A 32 6.04 6.41 1.96
CA VAL A 32 5.16 7.22 1.11
C VAL A 32 4.38 6.31 0.19
N ALA A 33 3.06 6.43 0.22
CA ALA A 33 2.16 5.75 -0.68
C ALA A 33 2.19 6.34 -2.09
N LEU A 34 1.69 5.60 -3.09
CA LEU A 34 1.51 6.11 -4.46
C LEU A 34 0.70 7.41 -4.51
N CYS A 35 -0.32 7.55 -3.65
CA CYS A 35 -1.13 8.76 -3.58
C CYS A 35 -0.48 9.91 -2.77
N GLY A 36 0.77 9.73 -2.30
CA GLY A 36 1.50 10.71 -1.49
C GLY A 36 1.22 10.67 0.01
N ALA A 37 0.34 9.78 0.48
CA ALA A 37 0.04 9.64 1.92
C ALA A 37 1.22 9.03 2.70
N SER A 38 1.44 9.50 3.92
CA SER A 38 2.39 8.88 4.84
C SER A 38 1.81 7.59 5.43
N VAL A 39 2.60 6.53 5.44
CA VAL A 39 2.23 5.23 5.96
C VAL A 39 3.12 4.91 7.15
N GLY A 40 2.49 4.55 8.28
CA GLY A 40 3.19 4.20 9.52
C GLY A 40 3.49 2.70 9.67
N VAL A 41 2.81 1.83 8.93
CA VAL A 41 3.02 0.38 8.99
C VAL A 41 2.87 -0.24 7.60
N VAL A 42 3.79 -1.12 7.21
CA VAL A 42 3.63 -2.02 6.06
C VAL A 42 3.43 -3.44 6.59
N GLN A 43 2.34 -4.11 6.21
CA GLN A 43 1.97 -5.43 6.76
C GLN A 43 1.98 -6.57 5.72
N GLY A 44 2.51 -6.35 4.52
CA GLY A 44 2.69 -7.41 3.53
C GLY A 44 2.58 -6.95 2.08
N ARG A 45 2.22 -7.88 1.19
CA ARG A 45 2.11 -7.65 -0.26
C ARG A 45 0.74 -7.11 -0.67
N TRP A 46 0.74 -6.19 -1.62
CA TRP A 46 -0.46 -5.59 -2.22
C TRP A 46 -1.09 -6.48 -3.31
N ASP A 47 -0.33 -7.41 -3.90
CA ASP A 47 -0.62 -8.08 -5.20
C ASP A 47 -1.31 -9.46 -5.13
N GLY A 48 -2.06 -9.74 -4.06
CA GLY A 48 -2.77 -11.02 -3.90
C GLY A 48 -4.28 -10.96 -4.18
N PRO A 49 -4.99 -12.12 -4.26
CA PRO A 49 -6.46 -12.20 -4.27
C PRO A 49 -7.11 -11.62 -3.00
N ARG A 50 -6.30 -11.25 -2.01
CA ARG A 50 -6.66 -10.42 -0.87
C ARG A 50 -6.32 -8.98 -1.23
N GLY A 51 -7.23 -8.33 -1.94
CA GLY A 51 -7.12 -6.91 -2.26
C GLY A 51 -6.67 -6.11 -1.03
N LEU A 52 -5.65 -5.29 -1.22
CA LEU A 52 -5.42 -4.09 -0.42
C LEU A 52 -5.17 -4.32 1.09
N GLY A 53 -5.01 -5.56 1.57
CA GLY A 53 -4.73 -5.90 2.97
C GLY A 53 -5.73 -5.36 4.01
N SER A 54 -6.83 -4.73 3.60
CA SER A 54 -7.76 -4.00 4.46
C SER A 54 -9.15 -3.93 3.85
N ASP A 55 -10.13 -3.96 4.75
CA ASP A 55 -11.52 -3.55 4.58
C ASP A 55 -11.73 -2.10 4.09
N LYS A 56 -10.69 -1.25 4.08
CA LYS A 56 -10.73 0.16 3.70
C LYS A 56 -9.59 0.56 2.76
N PRO A 57 -9.63 0.14 1.50
CA PRO A 57 -8.60 0.55 0.54
C PRO A 57 -8.69 2.03 0.13
N CYS A 58 -7.53 2.65 -0.05
CA CYS A 58 -7.42 3.97 -0.66
C CYS A 58 -7.83 3.90 -2.14
N PRO A 59 -8.90 4.60 -2.58
CA PRO A 59 -9.37 4.56 -3.96
C PRO A 59 -8.33 5.04 -4.97
N GLU A 60 -7.49 6.00 -4.59
CA GLU A 60 -6.45 6.57 -5.46
C GLU A 60 -5.30 5.60 -5.67
N CYS A 61 -4.79 4.99 -4.59
CA CYS A 61 -3.77 3.95 -4.71
C CYS A 61 -4.25 2.75 -5.53
N ARG A 62 -5.54 2.41 -5.43
CA ARG A 62 -6.14 1.35 -6.27
C ARG A 62 -6.12 1.74 -7.74
N ARG A 63 -6.60 2.95 -8.09
CA ARG A 63 -6.58 3.43 -9.48
C ARG A 63 -5.17 3.47 -10.06
N LEU A 64 -4.19 3.97 -9.31
CA LEU A 64 -2.81 4.11 -9.75
C LEU A 64 -2.06 2.78 -9.88
N ALA A 65 -2.44 1.77 -9.10
CA ALA A 65 -1.82 0.44 -9.16
C ALA A 65 -2.45 -0.48 -10.22
N GLU A 66 -3.68 -0.20 -10.65
CA GLU A 66 -4.41 -0.94 -11.70
C GLU A 66 -4.27 -0.32 -13.11
N GLY A 67 -3.86 0.95 -13.19
CA GLY A 67 -3.58 1.67 -14.45
C GLY A 67 -2.17 1.41 -14.96
#